data_AF-A0A926SEG9-F1
#
_entry.id   AF-A0A926SEG9-F1
#
_cell.length_a   1.000
_cell.length_b   1.000
_cell.length_c   1.000
_cell.angle_alpha   90.00
_cell.angle_beta   90.00
_cell.angle_gamma   90.00
#
_symmetry.space_group_name_H-M   'P 1'
#
loop_
_entity.id
_entity.type
_entity.pdbx_description
1 polymer ?
#
loop_
_entity_poly.entity_id
_entity_poly.type
_entity_poly.pdbx_seq_one_letter_code
_entity_poly.pdbx_strand_id
1 'polypeptide(L)'
;MVATLDDTKRIAIAQKLSDMKAMQNLIISSEQKLIEGITDEEIRKRLRDFLQDDQKNMGVLDTVIVQYGVHSEPKESTQKIVEQAQQMMESSEFSLYEKASQLELLKHKQTMSGVLVHKCAQVVGADVMAAISPLNAVNFDSRAHQEQLKGILEILGTRELTGQEPDQGLWGRVQDAMAALTGVVGSAVTRSDDEMSIRDLIRMDHTKVNTLFVEVQGTNDPQKLQEYFGQIYKDLSAHAEAEEQIVYPAIRSYYADTQELYDEQAEMKQMLEEIKSMNPSNIDDFKAKVQQLMSAVLKHVQEEENDMFPKIRDNFSDEQQKQMATQFKEAKSRLQQEMAASK
;
A
#
# COMPACT_ATOMS: atom_id res chain seq x y z
N MET A 1 27.12 11.05 -35.06
CA MET A 1 25.85 11.79 -34.83
C MET A 1 25.95 12.41 -33.44
N VAL A 2 25.71 13.72 -33.31
CA VAL A 2 25.65 14.38 -32.01
C VAL A 2 24.28 14.05 -31.41
N ALA A 3 24.24 13.25 -30.36
CA ALA A 3 22.98 12.96 -29.65
C ALA A 3 22.39 14.27 -29.14
N THR A 4 21.11 14.51 -29.40
CA THR A 4 20.43 15.69 -28.87
C THR A 4 20.21 15.54 -27.37
N LEU A 5 19.91 16.65 -26.68
CA LEU A 5 19.54 16.63 -25.27
C LEU A 5 18.26 15.79 -25.03
N ASP A 6 17.38 15.68 -26.05
CA ASP A 6 16.20 14.83 -26.00
C ASP A 6 16.54 13.34 -26.12
N ASP A 7 17.47 12.98 -27.02
CA ASP A 7 17.96 11.61 -27.17
C ASP A 7 18.62 11.11 -25.87
N THR A 8 19.38 11.98 -25.19
CA THR A 8 20.05 11.65 -23.93
C THR A 8 19.05 11.36 -22.81
N LYS A 9 17.98 12.15 -22.71
CA LYS A 9 16.90 11.93 -21.73
C LYS A 9 16.14 10.65 -22.03
N ARG A 10 15.85 10.41 -23.32
CA ARG A 10 15.13 9.20 -23.74
C ARG A 10 15.93 7.92 -23.47
N ILE A 11 17.24 7.95 -23.71
CA ILE A 11 18.16 6.85 -23.37
C ILE A 11 18.21 6.61 -21.86
N ALA A 12 18.20 7.68 -21.04
CA ALA A 12 18.20 7.53 -19.58
C ALA A 12 16.94 6.82 -19.05
N ILE A 13 15.77 7.11 -19.62
CA ILE A 13 14.52 6.41 -19.31
C ILE A 13 14.58 4.96 -19.80
N ALA A 14 15.07 4.70 -21.01
CA ALA A 14 15.28 3.33 -21.52
C ALA A 14 16.16 2.51 -20.57
N GLN A 15 17.29 3.08 -20.14
CA GLN A 15 18.20 2.43 -19.21
C GLN A 15 17.52 2.12 -17.87
N LYS A 16 16.67 3.04 -17.37
CA LYS A 16 15.93 2.83 -16.13
C LYS A 16 14.86 1.74 -16.27
N LEU A 17 14.20 1.64 -17.42
CA LEU A 17 13.29 0.52 -17.73
C LEU A 17 14.04 -0.82 -17.78
N SER A 18 15.23 -0.85 -18.37
CA SER A 18 16.09 -2.05 -18.36
C SER A 18 16.57 -2.43 -16.96
N ASP A 19 16.90 -1.44 -16.11
CA ASP A 19 17.19 -1.66 -14.69
C ASP A 19 15.99 -2.31 -13.97
N MET A 20 14.77 -1.82 -14.21
CA MET A 20 13.55 -2.37 -13.63
C MET A 20 13.27 -3.80 -14.09
N LYS A 21 13.52 -4.13 -15.37
CA LYS A 21 13.40 -5.49 -15.87
C LYS A 21 14.41 -6.44 -15.22
N ALA A 22 15.65 -6.01 -15.05
CA ALA A 22 16.66 -6.79 -14.32
C ALA A 22 16.25 -7.04 -12.86
N MET A 23 15.72 -6.01 -12.19
CA MET A 23 15.19 -6.10 -10.83
C MET A 23 13.98 -7.03 -10.72
N GLN A 24 13.05 -6.98 -11.69
CA GLN A 24 11.88 -7.85 -11.71
C GLN A 24 12.28 -9.34 -11.81
N ASN A 25 13.30 -9.66 -12.62
CA ASN A 25 13.82 -11.03 -12.71
C ASN A 25 14.41 -11.49 -11.36
N LEU A 26 15.15 -10.61 -10.69
CA LEU A 26 15.67 -10.88 -9.36
C LEU A 26 14.53 -11.14 -8.36
N ILE A 27 13.51 -10.28 -8.32
CA ILE A 27 12.34 -10.44 -7.43
C ILE A 27 11.69 -11.81 -7.63
N ILE A 28 11.39 -12.20 -8.88
CA ILE A 28 10.80 -13.50 -9.22
C ILE A 28 11.68 -14.65 -8.70
N SER A 29 13.00 -14.58 -8.92
CA SER A 29 13.91 -15.63 -8.45
C SER A 29 14.01 -15.69 -6.93
N SER A 30 13.94 -14.54 -6.26
CA SER A 30 13.96 -14.42 -4.80
C SER A 30 12.70 -15.03 -4.16
N GLU A 31 11.54 -14.80 -4.76
CA GLU A 31 10.26 -15.37 -4.32
C GLU A 31 10.26 -16.89 -4.45
N GLN A 32 10.73 -17.42 -5.57
CA GLN A 32 10.88 -18.87 -5.77
C GLN A 32 11.73 -19.49 -4.66
N LYS A 33 12.86 -18.87 -4.33
CA LYS A 33 13.75 -19.33 -3.24
C LYS A 33 13.10 -19.28 -1.86
N LEU A 34 12.35 -18.22 -1.56
CA LEU A 34 11.63 -18.12 -0.29
C LEU A 34 10.50 -19.15 -0.19
N ILE A 35 9.76 -19.39 -1.27
CA ILE A 35 8.71 -20.41 -1.32
C ILE A 35 9.29 -21.82 -1.08
N GLU A 36 10.47 -22.10 -1.61
CA GLU A 36 11.20 -23.37 -1.38
C GLU A 36 11.63 -23.53 0.09
N GLY A 37 12.05 -22.43 0.74
CA GLY A 37 12.61 -22.46 2.09
C GLY A 37 11.61 -22.34 3.24
N ILE A 38 10.46 -21.69 3.03
CA ILE A 38 9.46 -21.45 4.08
C ILE A 38 8.51 -22.64 4.20
N THR A 39 8.32 -23.14 5.42
CA THR A 39 7.41 -24.27 5.70
C THR A 39 5.97 -23.84 5.98
N ASP A 40 5.78 -22.63 6.50
CA ASP A 40 4.47 -22.03 6.78
C ASP A 40 3.63 -21.93 5.49
N GLU A 41 2.47 -22.61 5.46
CA GLU A 41 1.64 -22.68 4.25
C GLU A 41 0.93 -21.36 3.95
N GLU A 42 0.59 -20.56 4.96
CA GLU A 42 -0.06 -19.27 4.75
C GLU A 42 0.92 -18.27 4.13
N ILE A 43 2.14 -18.22 4.66
CA ILE A 43 3.20 -17.39 4.07
C ILE A 43 3.54 -17.87 2.66
N ARG A 44 3.67 -19.18 2.45
CA ARG A 44 3.92 -19.74 1.11
C ARG A 44 2.83 -19.40 0.11
N LYS A 45 1.56 -19.45 0.52
CA LYS A 45 0.43 -19.06 -0.33
C LYS A 45 0.58 -17.59 -0.76
N ARG A 46 0.78 -16.67 0.19
CA ARG A 46 0.98 -15.24 -0.12
C ARG A 46 2.15 -15.01 -1.08
N LEU A 47 3.28 -15.69 -0.86
CA LEU A 47 4.44 -15.60 -1.76
C LEU A 47 4.17 -16.19 -3.16
N ARG A 48 3.36 -17.24 -3.28
CA ARG A 48 2.92 -17.77 -4.60
C ARG A 48 2.03 -16.78 -5.33
N ASP A 49 1.14 -16.10 -4.61
CA ASP A 49 0.31 -15.04 -5.17
C ASP A 49 1.21 -13.89 -5.69
N PHE A 50 2.23 -13.48 -4.92
CA PHE A 50 3.20 -12.48 -5.39
C PHE A 50 3.94 -12.93 -6.65
N LEU A 51 4.42 -14.18 -6.65
CA LEU A 51 5.15 -14.76 -7.78
C LEU A 51 4.30 -14.76 -9.06
N GLN A 52 3.01 -15.05 -8.95
CA GLN A 52 2.09 -15.01 -10.09
C GLN A 52 1.94 -13.59 -10.63
N ASP A 53 1.71 -12.61 -9.75
CA ASP A 53 1.59 -11.20 -10.14
C ASP A 53 2.90 -10.67 -10.74
N ASP A 54 4.05 -11.03 -10.16
CA ASP A 54 5.35 -10.58 -10.62
C ASP A 54 5.80 -11.22 -11.94
N GLN A 55 5.38 -12.46 -12.21
CA GLN A 55 5.53 -13.09 -13.53
C GLN A 55 4.69 -12.37 -14.60
N LYS A 56 3.47 -11.95 -14.27
CA LYS A 56 2.63 -11.13 -15.16
C LYS A 56 3.25 -9.75 -15.38
N ASN A 57 3.79 -9.13 -14.33
CA ASN A 57 4.44 -7.82 -14.40
C ASN A 57 5.70 -7.82 -15.27
N MET A 58 6.41 -8.95 -15.39
CA MET A 58 7.49 -9.10 -16.38
C MET A 58 6.99 -8.86 -17.81
N GLY A 59 5.84 -9.43 -18.18
CA GLY A 59 5.24 -9.23 -19.50
C GLY A 59 4.80 -7.78 -19.75
N VAL A 60 4.33 -7.09 -18.70
CA VAL A 60 4.02 -5.66 -18.77
C VAL A 60 5.28 -4.84 -19.01
N LEU A 61 6.37 -5.10 -18.28
CA LEU A 61 7.66 -4.43 -18.47
C LEU A 61 8.22 -4.64 -19.87
N ASP A 62 8.15 -5.86 -20.40
CA ASP A 62 8.57 -6.17 -21.76
C ASP A 62 7.78 -5.37 -22.79
N THR A 63 6.45 -5.30 -22.61
CA THR A 63 5.58 -4.51 -23.47
C THR A 63 5.94 -3.03 -23.41
N VAL A 64 6.13 -2.46 -22.22
CA VAL A 64 6.54 -1.05 -22.04
C VAL A 64 7.87 -0.76 -22.71
N ILE A 65 8.87 -1.63 -22.53
CA ILE A 65 10.21 -1.46 -23.15
C ILE A 65 10.11 -1.47 -24.68
N VAL A 66 9.31 -2.39 -25.25
CA VAL A 66 9.10 -2.46 -26.70
C VAL A 66 8.35 -1.23 -27.23
N GLN A 67 7.26 -0.83 -26.57
CA GLN A 67 6.47 0.34 -26.99
C GLN A 67 7.23 1.65 -26.82
N TYR A 68 8.13 1.74 -25.83
CA TYR A 68 9.00 2.90 -25.65
C TYR A 68 9.99 3.07 -26.81
N GLY A 69 10.38 1.98 -27.48
CA GLY A 69 11.11 2.00 -28.75
C GLY A 69 12.59 2.39 -28.67
N VAL A 70 13.11 2.70 -27.47
CA VAL A 70 14.52 2.98 -27.24
C VAL A 70 15.13 1.85 -26.41
N HIS A 71 16.15 1.19 -26.97
CA HIS A 71 16.84 0.10 -26.31
C HIS A 71 18.05 0.58 -25.51
N SER A 72 18.23 0.00 -24.33
CA SER A 72 19.40 0.19 -23.48
C SER A 72 19.66 -1.08 -22.67
N GLU A 73 20.90 -1.28 -22.25
CA GLU A 73 21.25 -2.26 -21.23
C GLU A 73 21.05 -1.70 -19.82
N PRO A 74 20.83 -2.56 -18.80
CA PRO A 74 20.86 -2.17 -17.40
C PRO A 74 22.20 -1.54 -17.02
N LYS A 75 22.21 -0.66 -16.01
CA LYS A 75 23.45 -0.09 -15.48
C LYS A 75 24.31 -1.18 -14.84
N GLU A 76 25.62 -1.04 -14.97
CA GLU A 76 26.60 -1.90 -14.28
C GLU A 76 26.35 -1.93 -12.75
N SER A 77 25.97 -0.79 -12.17
CA SER A 77 25.58 -0.72 -10.75
C SER A 77 24.37 -1.58 -10.41
N THR A 78 23.39 -1.65 -11.31
CA THR A 78 22.19 -2.49 -11.13
C THR A 78 22.57 -3.96 -11.23
N GLN A 79 23.41 -4.33 -12.20
CA GLN A 79 23.90 -5.69 -12.35
C GLN A 79 24.64 -6.17 -11.10
N LYS A 80 25.52 -5.34 -10.52
CA LYS A 80 26.22 -5.66 -9.26
C LYS A 80 25.25 -5.88 -8.10
N ILE A 81 24.22 -5.05 -7.99
CA ILE A 81 23.18 -5.23 -6.95
C ILE A 81 22.41 -6.53 -7.15
N VAL A 82 22.10 -6.88 -8.40
CA VAL A 82 21.41 -8.13 -8.74
C VAL A 82 22.26 -9.33 -8.35
N GLU A 83 23.54 -9.34 -8.71
CA GLU A 83 24.46 -10.42 -8.37
C GLU A 83 24.61 -10.60 -6.85
N GLN A 84 24.80 -9.52 -6.10
CA GLN A 84 24.92 -9.56 -4.64
C GLN A 84 23.65 -10.09 -3.97
N ALA A 85 22.48 -9.63 -4.42
CA ALA A 85 21.22 -10.11 -3.88
C ALA A 85 20.98 -11.60 -4.21
N GLN A 86 21.32 -12.06 -5.42
CA GLN A 86 21.23 -13.49 -5.77
C GLN A 86 22.10 -14.35 -4.85
N GLN A 87 23.36 -13.95 -4.64
CA GLN A 87 24.28 -14.65 -3.74
C GLN A 87 23.72 -14.72 -2.30
N MET A 88 23.14 -13.63 -1.80
CA MET A 88 22.48 -13.61 -0.49
C MET A 88 21.29 -14.58 -0.43
N MET A 89 20.43 -14.60 -1.44
CA MET A 89 19.25 -15.48 -1.47
C MET A 89 19.62 -16.97 -1.53
N GLU A 90 20.72 -17.31 -2.19
CA GLU A 90 21.23 -18.68 -2.30
C GLU A 90 21.99 -19.15 -1.05
N SER A 91 22.64 -18.23 -0.33
CA SER A 91 23.46 -18.57 0.84
C SER A 91 22.63 -19.17 1.98
N SER A 92 23.17 -20.19 2.64
CA SER A 92 22.61 -20.77 3.87
C SER A 92 22.94 -19.98 5.13
N GLU A 93 23.78 -18.95 5.03
CA GLU A 93 24.18 -18.11 6.17
C GLU A 93 23.08 -17.15 6.59
N PHE A 94 22.17 -16.78 5.67
CA PHE A 94 21.08 -15.86 5.95
C PHE A 94 19.81 -16.60 6.35
N SER A 95 19.14 -16.07 7.36
CA SER A 95 17.85 -16.58 7.82
C SER A 95 16.73 -16.34 6.81
N LEU A 96 15.58 -17.01 7.00
CA LEU A 96 14.40 -16.76 6.17
C LEU A 96 13.86 -15.33 6.38
N TYR A 97 13.97 -14.78 7.60
CA TYR A 97 13.62 -13.39 7.88
C TYR A 97 14.52 -12.42 7.10
N GLU A 98 15.84 -12.62 7.12
CA GLU A 98 16.80 -11.76 6.40
C GLU A 98 16.56 -11.79 4.88
N LYS A 99 16.29 -12.98 4.32
CA LYS A 99 15.95 -13.14 2.90
C LYS A 99 14.60 -12.50 2.54
N ALA A 100 13.58 -12.64 3.39
CA ALA A 100 12.30 -11.97 3.21
C ALA A 100 12.44 -10.44 3.30
N SER A 101 13.31 -9.95 4.19
CA SER A 101 13.61 -8.52 4.34
C SER A 101 14.31 -7.97 3.10
N GLN A 102 15.24 -8.74 2.54
CA GLN A 102 15.84 -8.41 1.26
C GLN A 102 14.79 -8.35 0.14
N LEU A 103 13.83 -9.28 0.07
CA LEU A 103 12.75 -9.22 -0.90
C LEU A 103 11.90 -7.94 -0.76
N GLU A 104 11.61 -7.50 0.46
CA GLU A 104 10.89 -6.23 0.71
C GLU A 104 11.67 -5.04 0.13
N LEU A 105 12.97 -4.94 0.41
CA LEU A 105 13.82 -3.87 -0.11
C LEU A 105 13.88 -3.85 -1.64
N LEU A 106 13.91 -5.03 -2.28
CA LEU A 106 13.90 -5.16 -3.73
C LEU A 106 12.59 -4.66 -4.33
N LYS A 107 11.45 -5.05 -3.75
CA LYS A 107 10.12 -4.58 -4.19
C LYS A 107 9.96 -3.07 -3.96
N HIS A 108 10.43 -2.54 -2.83
CA HIS A 108 10.46 -1.09 -2.58
C HIS A 108 11.21 -0.34 -3.69
N LYS A 109 12.42 -0.82 -4.03
CA LYS A 109 13.22 -0.23 -5.08
C LYS A 109 12.54 -0.28 -6.46
N GLN A 110 11.79 -1.35 -6.74
CA GLN A 110 11.01 -1.50 -7.98
C GLN A 110 9.88 -0.46 -8.04
N THR A 111 9.09 -0.35 -6.97
CA THR A 111 8.03 0.68 -6.82
C THR A 111 8.58 2.09 -7.04
N MET A 112 9.66 2.45 -6.34
CA MET A 112 10.25 3.79 -6.47
C MET A 112 10.82 4.06 -7.86
N SER A 113 11.34 3.02 -8.52
CA SER A 113 11.83 3.14 -9.90
C SER A 113 10.71 3.41 -10.88
N GLY A 114 9.56 2.73 -10.74
CA GLY A 114 8.42 2.97 -11.62
C GLY A 114 7.72 4.31 -11.36
N VAL A 115 7.63 4.77 -10.11
CA VAL A 115 7.17 6.13 -9.78
C VAL A 115 8.07 7.18 -10.42
N LEU A 116 9.40 6.99 -10.36
CA LEU A 116 10.34 7.91 -10.99
C LEU A 116 10.17 7.94 -12.51
N VAL A 117 10.06 6.77 -13.16
CA VAL A 117 9.82 6.69 -14.61
C VAL A 117 8.53 7.40 -14.99
N HIS A 118 7.45 7.21 -14.21
CA HIS A 118 6.19 7.93 -14.41
C HIS A 118 6.36 9.44 -14.35
N LYS A 119 7.02 9.96 -13.32
CA LYS A 119 7.30 11.41 -13.18
C LYS A 119 8.20 11.94 -14.29
N CYS A 120 9.19 11.16 -14.74
CA CYS A 120 10.01 11.52 -15.90
C CYS A 120 9.19 11.61 -17.19
N ALA A 121 8.25 10.69 -17.42
CA ALA A 121 7.42 10.74 -18.62
C ALA A 121 6.51 11.98 -18.67
N GLN A 122 5.98 12.42 -17.52
CA GLN A 122 5.16 13.63 -17.41
C GLN A 122 5.88 14.89 -17.94
N VAL A 123 7.22 14.94 -17.84
CA VAL A 123 8.02 16.10 -18.27
C VAL A 123 8.68 15.93 -19.64
N VAL A 124 8.77 14.71 -20.18
CA VAL A 124 9.40 14.46 -21.48
C VAL A 124 8.42 14.61 -22.64
N GLY A 125 7.22 14.05 -22.54
CA GLY A 125 6.23 14.14 -23.62
C GLY A 125 5.07 13.17 -23.49
N ALA A 126 3.96 13.50 -24.16
CA ALA A 126 2.74 12.68 -24.15
C ALA A 126 2.93 11.31 -24.83
N ASP A 127 3.81 11.22 -25.82
CA ASP A 127 4.20 9.96 -26.48
C ASP A 127 4.88 9.01 -25.49
N VAL A 128 5.80 9.53 -24.67
CA VAL A 128 6.49 8.75 -23.64
C VAL A 128 5.51 8.31 -22.56
N MET A 129 4.61 9.20 -22.12
CA MET A 129 3.58 8.85 -21.14
C MET A 129 2.72 7.68 -21.67
N ALA A 130 2.24 7.77 -22.91
CA ALA A 130 1.42 6.71 -23.50
C ALA A 130 2.15 5.36 -23.51
N ALA A 131 3.44 5.34 -23.84
CA ALA A 131 4.25 4.12 -23.87
C ALA A 131 4.45 3.49 -22.47
N ILE A 132 4.58 4.30 -21.42
CA ILE A 132 4.84 3.81 -20.06
C ILE A 132 3.59 3.61 -19.20
N SER A 133 2.40 4.04 -19.66
CA SER A 133 1.14 3.94 -18.90
C SER A 133 0.86 2.54 -18.32
N PRO A 134 1.16 1.41 -19.01
CA PRO A 134 0.97 0.08 -18.44
C PRO A 134 1.80 -0.20 -17.17
N LEU A 135 2.90 0.54 -16.96
CA LEU A 135 3.76 0.40 -15.78
C LEU A 135 3.04 0.69 -14.46
N ASN A 136 1.90 1.38 -14.50
CA ASN A 136 1.06 1.63 -13.32
C ASN A 136 0.58 0.32 -12.66
N ALA A 137 0.33 -0.73 -13.45
CA ALA A 137 -0.04 -2.04 -12.90
C ALA A 137 1.10 -2.64 -12.06
N VAL A 138 2.33 -2.60 -12.58
CA VAL A 138 3.54 -3.08 -11.88
C VAL A 138 3.75 -2.33 -10.56
N ASN A 139 3.57 -1.01 -10.58
CA ASN A 139 3.70 -0.17 -9.38
C ASN A 139 2.63 -0.51 -8.33
N PHE A 140 1.41 -0.78 -8.77
CA PHE A 140 0.29 -1.07 -7.90
C PHE A 140 0.47 -2.42 -7.20
N ASP A 141 0.77 -3.47 -7.95
CA ASP A 141 1.00 -4.81 -7.40
C ASP A 141 2.21 -4.81 -6.45
N SER A 142 3.31 -4.15 -6.84
CA SER A 142 4.51 -4.03 -5.99
C SER A 142 4.21 -3.37 -4.65
N ARG A 143 3.36 -2.33 -4.62
CA ARG A 143 2.93 -1.69 -3.37
C ARG A 143 2.07 -2.61 -2.51
N ALA A 144 1.12 -3.32 -3.12
CA ALA A 144 0.30 -4.29 -2.40
C ALA A 144 1.16 -5.39 -1.77
N HIS A 145 2.15 -5.91 -2.50
CA HIS A 145 3.11 -6.89 -2.01
C HIS A 145 3.93 -6.38 -0.81
N GLN A 146 4.38 -5.12 -0.84
CA GLN A 146 5.15 -4.53 0.27
C GLN A 146 4.35 -4.50 1.57
N GLU A 147 3.07 -4.12 1.52
CA GLU A 147 2.21 -4.12 2.70
C GLU A 147 2.02 -5.53 3.26
N GLN A 148 1.83 -6.52 2.40
CA GLN A 148 1.72 -7.92 2.83
C GLN A 148 3.05 -8.49 3.36
N LEU A 149 4.19 -8.08 2.80
CA LEU A 149 5.52 -8.49 3.26
C LEU A 149 5.81 -8.01 4.68
N LYS A 150 5.31 -6.85 5.11
CA LYS A 150 5.47 -6.39 6.51
C LYS A 150 4.93 -7.43 7.49
N GLY A 151 3.75 -7.99 7.23
CA GLY A 151 3.18 -9.05 8.07
C GLY A 151 3.99 -10.35 8.03
N ILE A 152 4.56 -10.71 6.88
CA ILE A 152 5.46 -11.87 6.77
C ILE A 152 6.73 -11.64 7.60
N LEU A 153 7.31 -10.44 7.53
CA LEU A 153 8.50 -10.06 8.30
C LEU A 153 8.25 -10.08 9.81
N GLU A 154 7.08 -9.60 10.24
CA GLU A 154 6.66 -9.63 11.65
C GLU A 154 6.57 -11.07 12.17
N ILE A 155 5.97 -11.97 11.39
CA ILE A 155 5.85 -13.39 11.75
C ILE A 155 7.24 -14.05 11.79
N LEU A 156 8.01 -13.94 10.71
CA LEU A 156 9.33 -14.57 10.63
C LEU A 156 10.29 -14.00 11.69
N GLY A 157 10.29 -12.69 11.88
CA GLY A 157 11.14 -12.00 12.84
C GLY A 157 10.78 -12.33 14.29
N THR A 158 9.49 -12.31 14.64
CA THR A 158 9.04 -12.68 16.00
C THR A 158 9.39 -14.13 16.32
N ARG A 159 9.16 -15.05 15.38
CA ARG A 159 9.54 -16.46 15.53
C ARG A 159 11.04 -16.62 15.68
N GLU A 160 11.84 -15.94 14.87
CA GLU A 160 13.30 -16.02 14.94
C GLU A 160 13.85 -15.48 16.26
N LEU A 161 13.35 -14.33 16.72
CA LEU A 161 13.88 -13.66 17.90
C LEU A 161 13.38 -14.25 19.23
N THR A 162 12.16 -14.81 19.24
CA THR A 162 11.49 -15.21 20.49
C THR A 162 11.12 -16.70 20.54
N GLY A 163 11.05 -17.37 19.39
CA GLY A 163 10.49 -18.71 19.27
C GLY A 163 8.96 -18.77 19.44
N GLN A 164 8.26 -17.63 19.44
CA GLN A 164 6.81 -17.52 19.63
C GLN A 164 6.11 -16.94 18.40
N GLU A 165 4.79 -17.06 18.33
CA GLU A 165 3.95 -16.39 17.33
C GLU A 165 3.69 -14.92 17.73
N PRO A 166 3.62 -13.97 16.77
CA PRO A 166 3.22 -12.59 17.06
C PRO A 166 1.75 -12.49 17.49
N ASP A 167 1.41 -11.43 18.24
CA ASP A 167 0.02 -11.10 18.57
C ASP A 167 -0.69 -10.53 17.34
N GLN A 168 -1.35 -11.40 16.58
CA GLN A 168 -2.03 -11.03 15.34
C GLN A 168 -3.41 -10.42 15.52
N GLY A 169 -3.84 -10.10 16.75
CA GLY A 169 -5.09 -9.38 16.96
C GLY A 169 -5.15 -8.12 16.10
N LEU A 170 -6.30 -7.86 15.44
CA LEU A 170 -6.47 -6.69 14.56
C LEU A 170 -6.02 -5.39 15.24
N TRP A 171 -6.28 -5.26 16.55
CA TRP A 171 -5.88 -4.11 17.35
C TRP A 171 -4.39 -4.06 17.67
N GLY A 172 -3.71 -5.20 17.87
CA GLY A 172 -2.26 -5.23 18.06
C GLY A 172 -1.53 -4.72 16.81
N ARG A 173 -1.92 -5.21 15.63
CA ARG A 173 -1.33 -4.78 14.35
C ARG A 173 -1.56 -3.31 14.02
N VAL A 174 -2.75 -2.78 14.33
CA VAL A 174 -3.04 -1.34 14.18
C VAL A 174 -2.17 -0.52 15.12
N GLN A 175 -1.97 -0.97 16.37
CA GLN A 175 -1.11 -0.29 17.33
C GLN A 175 0.35 -0.28 16.88
N ASP A 176 0.87 -1.41 16.39
CA ASP A 176 2.26 -1.52 15.95
C ASP A 176 2.56 -0.61 14.74
N ALA A 177 1.67 -0.60 13.75
CA ALA A 177 1.80 0.27 12.58
C ALA A 177 1.73 1.77 12.97
N MET A 178 0.87 2.14 13.92
CA MET A 178 0.80 3.51 14.45
C MET A 178 2.04 3.91 15.24
N ALA A 179 2.61 3.01 16.04
CA ALA A 179 3.84 3.25 16.77
C ALA A 179 5.02 3.51 15.82
N ALA A 180 5.09 2.75 14.71
CA ALA A 180 6.10 2.93 13.66
C ALA A 180 5.99 4.30 12.97
N LEU A 181 4.77 4.77 12.67
CA LEU A 181 4.52 6.05 12.00
C LEU A 181 4.76 7.27 12.91
N THR A 182 4.36 7.18 14.18
CA THR A 182 4.44 8.29 15.13
C THR A 182 5.78 8.37 15.87
N GLY A 183 6.60 7.32 15.79
CA GLY A 183 7.90 7.22 16.47
C GLY A 183 7.80 7.01 17.97
N VAL A 184 6.59 6.71 18.51
CA VAL A 184 6.39 6.54 19.93
C VAL A 184 6.15 5.07 20.27
N VAL A 185 7.24 4.33 20.48
CA VAL A 185 7.20 2.95 20.97
C VAL A 185 6.53 2.92 22.34
N GLY A 186 5.39 2.23 22.46
CA GLY A 186 4.72 1.98 23.74
C GLY A 186 3.86 3.11 24.33
N SER A 187 3.64 4.22 23.62
CA SER A 187 2.92 5.37 24.20
C SER A 187 1.44 5.50 23.81
N ALA A 188 0.94 4.74 22.84
CA ALA A 188 -0.50 4.73 22.56
C ALA A 188 -1.33 4.21 23.75
N VAL A 189 -0.70 3.45 24.67
CA VAL A 189 -1.32 3.00 25.94
C VAL A 189 -1.08 3.97 27.10
N THR A 190 -0.13 4.90 27.00
CA THR A 190 0.16 5.90 28.06
C THR A 190 -0.37 7.30 27.77
N ARG A 191 -0.74 7.61 26.53
CA ARG A 191 -1.52 8.79 26.18
C ARG A 191 -2.99 8.46 26.36
N SER A 192 -3.65 9.08 27.34
CA SER A 192 -5.10 9.00 27.46
C SER A 192 -5.77 9.44 26.15
N ASP A 193 -6.99 8.95 25.87
CA ASP A 193 -7.80 9.35 24.71
C ASP A 193 -7.86 10.87 24.46
N ASP A 194 -7.66 11.68 25.51
CA ASP A 194 -7.60 13.15 25.54
C ASP A 194 -6.31 13.77 24.97
N GLU A 195 -5.28 12.98 24.64
CA GLU A 195 -4.02 13.51 24.10
C GLU A 195 -3.83 13.31 22.59
N MET A 196 -4.70 12.56 21.92
CA MET A 196 -4.57 12.28 20.49
C MET A 196 -5.05 13.43 19.62
N SER A 197 -4.27 13.79 18.60
CA SER A 197 -4.72 14.76 17.59
C SER A 197 -5.69 14.10 16.60
N ILE A 198 -6.51 14.89 15.92
CA ILE A 198 -7.37 14.40 14.83
C ILE A 198 -6.58 13.63 13.77
N ARG A 199 -5.37 14.08 13.43
CA ARG A 199 -4.50 13.41 12.45
C ARG A 199 -4.06 12.02 12.91
N ASP A 200 -3.88 11.83 14.21
CA ASP A 200 -3.51 10.52 14.75
C ASP A 200 -4.70 9.55 14.65
N LEU A 201 -5.92 10.00 14.96
CA LEU A 201 -7.11 9.16 14.87
C LEU A 201 -7.45 8.76 13.44
N ILE A 202 -7.39 9.70 12.50
CA ILE A 202 -7.64 9.42 11.09
C ILE A 202 -6.58 8.41 10.57
N ARG A 203 -5.30 8.58 10.93
CA ARG A 203 -4.25 7.59 10.61
C ARG A 203 -4.49 6.21 11.21
N MET A 204 -5.03 6.13 12.42
CA MET A 204 -5.40 4.85 13.03
C MET A 204 -6.45 4.14 12.19
N ASP A 205 -7.45 4.88 11.71
CA ASP A 205 -8.51 4.35 10.85
C ASP A 205 -7.95 3.90 9.50
N HIS A 206 -7.11 4.72 8.86
CA HIS A 206 -6.44 4.39 7.60
C HIS A 206 -5.63 3.10 7.73
N THR A 207 -4.84 3.00 8.79
CA THR A 207 -4.01 1.84 9.10
C THR A 207 -4.87 0.60 9.29
N LYS A 208 -5.95 0.70 10.09
CA LYS A 208 -6.88 -0.40 10.34
C LYS A 208 -7.53 -0.91 9.06
N VAL A 209 -8.02 0.00 8.21
CA VAL A 209 -8.66 -0.38 6.95
C VAL A 209 -7.64 -0.99 5.98
N ASN A 210 -6.42 -0.45 5.90
CA ASN A 210 -5.35 -1.04 5.11
C ASN A 210 -4.99 -2.46 5.57
N THR A 211 -4.90 -2.70 6.88
CA THR A 211 -4.71 -4.05 7.43
C THR A 211 -5.84 -4.98 7.00
N LEU A 212 -7.10 -4.54 7.07
CA LEU A 212 -8.25 -5.36 6.64
C LEU A 212 -8.22 -5.66 5.13
N PHE A 213 -7.79 -4.73 4.29
CA PHE A 213 -7.60 -4.99 2.86
C PHE A 213 -6.55 -6.09 2.62
N VAL A 214 -5.42 -6.03 3.35
CA VAL A 214 -4.40 -7.09 3.31
C VAL A 214 -4.98 -8.45 3.72
N GLU A 215 -5.81 -8.50 4.77
CA GLU A 215 -6.47 -9.74 5.21
C GLU A 215 -7.42 -10.31 4.15
N VAL A 216 -8.19 -9.45 3.46
CA VAL A 216 -9.04 -9.86 2.34
C VAL A 216 -8.20 -10.47 1.22
N GLN A 217 -7.04 -9.90 0.90
CA GLN A 217 -6.16 -10.46 -0.13
C GLN A 217 -5.48 -11.76 0.29
N GLY A 218 -5.19 -11.94 1.59
CA GLY A 218 -4.55 -13.15 2.11
C GLY A 218 -5.46 -14.38 2.18
N THR A 219 -6.77 -14.20 2.30
CA THR A 219 -7.72 -15.32 2.48
C THR A 219 -8.49 -15.68 1.21
N ASN A 220 -8.88 -16.95 1.09
CA ASN A 220 -9.86 -17.45 0.11
C ASN A 220 -11.08 -18.08 0.80
N ASP A 221 -11.18 -17.94 2.12
CA ASP A 221 -12.31 -18.42 2.91
C ASP A 221 -13.48 -17.42 2.77
N PRO A 222 -14.61 -17.80 2.15
CA PRO A 222 -15.74 -16.90 1.93
C PRO A 222 -16.31 -16.29 3.21
N GLN A 223 -16.25 -17.03 4.33
CA GLN A 223 -16.74 -16.53 5.61
C GLN A 223 -15.83 -15.41 6.13
N LYS A 224 -14.51 -15.63 6.10
CA LYS A 224 -13.54 -14.59 6.48
C LYS A 224 -13.60 -13.37 5.56
N LEU A 225 -13.76 -13.59 4.25
CA LEU A 225 -13.97 -12.50 3.28
C LEU A 225 -15.18 -11.65 3.66
N GLN A 226 -16.30 -12.28 4.00
CA GLN A 226 -17.51 -11.59 4.43
C GLN A 226 -17.29 -10.82 5.75
N GLU A 227 -16.59 -11.42 6.71
CA GLU A 227 -16.29 -10.79 8.00
C GLU A 227 -15.37 -9.57 7.84
N TYR A 228 -14.25 -9.71 7.12
CA TYR A 228 -13.30 -8.62 6.88
C TYR A 228 -13.93 -7.50 6.05
N PHE A 229 -14.62 -7.82 4.97
CA PHE A 229 -15.32 -6.81 4.17
C PHE A 229 -16.43 -6.13 4.98
N GLY A 230 -17.18 -6.88 5.79
CA GLY A 230 -18.20 -6.31 6.68
C GLY A 230 -17.62 -5.33 7.68
N GLN A 231 -16.37 -5.52 8.11
CA GLN A 231 -15.64 -4.57 8.94
C GLN A 231 -15.15 -3.36 8.15
N ILE A 232 -14.55 -3.56 6.95
CA ILE A 232 -14.14 -2.49 6.03
C ILE A 232 -15.32 -1.56 5.73
N TYR A 233 -16.47 -2.14 5.37
CA TYR A 233 -17.69 -1.41 5.05
C TYR A 233 -18.13 -0.49 6.19
N LYS A 234 -18.16 -1.00 7.43
CA LYS A 234 -18.52 -0.20 8.60
C LYS A 234 -17.50 0.88 8.90
N ASP A 235 -16.21 0.53 8.88
CA ASP A 235 -15.15 1.44 9.25
C ASP A 235 -15.04 2.59 8.25
N LEU A 236 -15.02 2.31 6.94
CA LEU A 236 -14.97 3.34 5.90
C LEU A 236 -16.23 4.21 5.87
N SER A 237 -17.42 3.62 6.00
CA SER A 237 -18.67 4.40 5.97
C SER A 237 -18.74 5.39 7.15
N ALA A 238 -18.41 4.93 8.36
CA ALA A 238 -18.45 5.78 9.54
C ALA A 238 -17.29 6.79 9.58
N HIS A 239 -16.14 6.43 9.02
CA HIS A 239 -14.99 7.30 8.90
C HIS A 239 -15.25 8.46 7.92
N ALA A 240 -15.57 8.15 6.67
CA ALA A 240 -15.83 9.16 5.63
C ALA A 240 -16.91 10.15 6.08
N GLU A 241 -18.03 9.65 6.58
CA GLU A 241 -19.11 10.50 7.06
C GLU A 241 -18.72 11.38 8.27
N ALA A 242 -17.81 10.91 9.14
CA ALA A 242 -17.29 11.72 10.24
C ALA A 242 -16.32 12.82 9.73
N GLU A 243 -15.54 12.56 8.68
CA GLU A 243 -14.68 13.56 8.04
C GLU A 243 -15.51 14.64 7.34
N GLU A 244 -16.53 14.22 6.58
CA GLU A 244 -17.48 15.09 5.91
C GLU A 244 -18.22 16.03 6.86
N GLN A 245 -18.52 15.56 8.08
CA GLN A 245 -19.23 16.33 9.11
C GLN A 245 -18.31 17.23 9.93
N ILE A 246 -17.08 16.80 10.23
CA ILE A 246 -16.22 17.45 11.22
C ILE A 246 -14.97 18.06 10.59
N VAL A 247 -14.22 17.28 9.82
CA VAL A 247 -12.86 17.62 9.37
C VAL A 247 -12.91 18.55 8.16
N TYR A 248 -13.65 18.19 7.12
CA TYR A 248 -13.71 18.97 5.88
C TYR A 248 -14.29 20.37 6.09
N PRO A 249 -15.36 20.57 6.87
CA PRO A 249 -15.85 21.92 7.18
C PRO A 249 -14.83 22.77 7.94
N ALA A 250 -14.06 22.15 8.85
CA ALA A 250 -13.07 22.86 9.64
C ALA A 250 -11.87 23.31 8.79
N ILE A 251 -11.38 22.47 7.88
CA ILE A 251 -10.17 22.74 7.10
C ILE A 251 -10.43 23.50 5.79
N ARG A 252 -11.68 23.62 5.34
CA ARG A 252 -12.07 24.21 4.03
C ARG A 252 -11.45 25.57 3.73
N SER A 253 -11.24 26.43 4.72
CA SER A 253 -10.60 27.74 4.50
C SER A 253 -9.09 27.67 4.23
N TYR A 254 -8.45 26.54 4.52
CA TYR A 254 -7.01 26.32 4.44
C TYR A 254 -6.62 25.24 3.41
N TYR A 255 -7.59 24.48 2.92
CA TYR A 255 -7.43 23.44 1.91
C TYR A 255 -8.49 23.62 0.81
N ALA A 256 -8.08 24.09 -0.37
CA ALA A 256 -8.98 24.44 -1.46
C ALA A 256 -9.65 23.21 -2.09
N ASP A 257 -8.98 22.06 -2.03
CA ASP A 257 -9.38 20.83 -2.73
C ASP A 257 -10.33 19.96 -1.89
N THR A 258 -10.94 20.50 -0.82
CA THR A 258 -11.92 19.74 -0.01
C THR A 258 -13.08 19.18 -0.82
N GLN A 259 -13.47 19.79 -1.95
CA GLN A 259 -14.53 19.26 -2.80
C GLN A 259 -14.11 17.97 -3.51
N GLU A 260 -12.83 17.85 -3.91
CA GLU A 260 -12.30 16.62 -4.52
C GLU A 260 -12.40 15.46 -3.52
N LEU A 261 -12.08 15.68 -2.25
CA LEU A 261 -12.22 14.68 -1.19
C LEU A 261 -13.67 14.19 -1.01
N TYR A 262 -14.67 15.09 -1.03
CA TYR A 262 -16.09 14.70 -1.02
C TYR A 262 -16.46 13.83 -2.22
N ASP A 263 -15.99 14.20 -3.41
CA ASP A 263 -16.31 13.48 -4.64
C ASP A 263 -15.68 12.08 -4.65
N GLU A 264 -14.42 11.95 -4.22
CA GLU A 264 -13.72 10.67 -4.03
C GLU A 264 -14.44 9.77 -3.02
N GLN A 265 -14.86 10.32 -1.87
CA GLN A 265 -15.59 9.56 -0.86
C GLN A 265 -16.96 9.10 -1.36
N ALA A 266 -17.65 9.92 -2.17
CA ALA A 266 -18.90 9.53 -2.80
C ALA A 266 -18.71 8.35 -3.78
N GLU A 267 -17.63 8.34 -4.57
CA GLU A 267 -17.28 7.20 -5.43
C GLU A 267 -16.99 5.94 -4.61
N MET A 268 -16.21 6.05 -3.53
CA MET A 268 -15.91 4.92 -2.65
C MET A 268 -17.17 4.37 -1.95
N LYS A 269 -18.10 5.24 -1.53
CA LYS A 269 -19.42 4.83 -0.98
C LYS A 269 -20.21 4.01 -2.00
N GLN A 270 -20.15 4.34 -3.30
CA GLN A 270 -20.79 3.53 -4.35
C GLN A 270 -20.13 2.17 -4.52
N MET A 271 -18.79 2.12 -4.52
CA MET A 271 -18.04 0.86 -4.57
C MET A 271 -18.36 -0.05 -3.38
N LEU A 272 -18.52 0.54 -2.18
CA LEU A 272 -18.90 -0.19 -0.97
C LEU A 272 -20.27 -0.85 -1.09
N GLU A 273 -21.29 -0.16 -1.59
CA GLU A 273 -22.61 -0.77 -1.84
C GLU A 273 -22.56 -1.83 -2.94
N GLU A 274 -21.78 -1.60 -4.00
CA GLU A 274 -21.58 -2.61 -5.06
C GLU A 274 -21.02 -3.90 -4.45
N ILE A 275 -19.89 -3.82 -3.73
CA ILE A 275 -19.23 -5.00 -3.14
C ILE A 275 -20.12 -5.68 -2.09
N LYS A 276 -20.85 -4.90 -1.28
CA LYS A 276 -21.79 -5.43 -0.28
C LYS A 276 -22.90 -6.29 -0.89
N SER A 277 -23.29 -6.02 -2.14
CA SER A 277 -24.28 -6.80 -2.87
C SER A 277 -23.73 -8.09 -3.51
N MET A 278 -22.41 -8.27 -3.52
CA MET A 278 -21.75 -9.43 -4.13
C MET A 278 -21.77 -10.66 -3.22
N ASN A 279 -21.63 -11.84 -3.81
CA ASN A 279 -21.43 -13.09 -3.08
C ASN A 279 -19.92 -13.35 -2.87
N PRO A 280 -19.42 -13.40 -1.62
CA PRO A 280 -18.00 -13.67 -1.33
C PRO A 280 -17.52 -15.06 -1.77
N SER A 281 -18.42 -16.00 -2.08
CA SER A 281 -18.05 -17.30 -2.69
C SER A 281 -17.56 -17.17 -4.13
N ASN A 282 -17.88 -16.07 -4.83
CA ASN A 282 -17.25 -15.71 -6.11
C ASN A 282 -15.91 -15.01 -5.81
N ILE A 283 -14.96 -15.79 -5.27
CA ILE A 283 -13.74 -15.28 -4.62
C ILE A 283 -12.97 -14.31 -5.51
N ASP A 284 -12.71 -14.67 -6.77
CA ASP A 284 -11.87 -13.86 -7.67
C ASP A 284 -12.52 -12.50 -8.00
N ASP A 285 -13.81 -12.50 -8.37
CA ASP A 285 -14.56 -11.28 -8.67
C ASP A 285 -14.69 -10.38 -7.43
N PHE A 286 -14.98 -10.99 -6.27
CA PHE A 286 -15.10 -10.28 -5.00
C PHE A 286 -13.78 -9.60 -4.61
N LYS A 287 -12.67 -10.35 -4.63
CA LYS A 287 -11.34 -9.82 -4.30
C LYS A 287 -10.88 -8.77 -5.31
N ALA A 288 -11.20 -8.92 -6.60
CA ALA A 288 -10.89 -7.94 -7.62
C ALA A 288 -11.63 -6.60 -7.37
N LYS A 289 -12.91 -6.66 -6.97
CA LYS A 289 -13.67 -5.46 -6.61
C LYS A 289 -13.19 -4.81 -5.31
N VAL A 290 -12.84 -5.62 -4.29
CA VAL A 290 -12.20 -5.10 -3.08
C VAL A 290 -10.83 -4.47 -3.38
N GLN A 291 -10.06 -5.01 -4.33
CA GLN A 291 -8.79 -4.43 -4.75
C GLN A 291 -8.97 -3.06 -5.45
N GLN A 292 -10.04 -2.89 -6.24
CA GLN A 292 -10.39 -1.59 -6.82
C GLN A 292 -10.72 -0.57 -5.72
N LEU A 293 -11.54 -0.95 -4.74
CA LEU A 293 -11.82 -0.11 -3.58
C LEU A 293 -10.55 0.24 -2.80
N MET A 294 -9.68 -0.75 -2.53
CA MET A 294 -8.38 -0.52 -1.87
C MET A 294 -7.54 0.51 -2.62
N SER A 295 -7.54 0.46 -3.95
CA SER A 295 -6.81 1.43 -4.79
C SER A 295 -7.32 2.85 -4.60
N ALA A 296 -8.65 3.03 -4.61
CA ALA A 296 -9.29 4.32 -4.41
C ALA A 296 -9.01 4.87 -3.00
N VAL A 297 -9.19 4.03 -1.97
CA VAL A 297 -8.90 4.40 -0.57
C VAL A 297 -7.44 4.79 -0.39
N LEU A 298 -6.49 4.02 -0.93
CA LEU A 298 -5.06 4.34 -0.79
C LEU A 298 -4.67 5.64 -1.51
N LYS A 299 -5.33 5.98 -2.63
CA LYS A 299 -5.14 7.28 -3.29
C LYS A 299 -5.65 8.40 -2.39
N HIS A 300 -6.87 8.28 -1.88
CA HIS A 300 -7.50 9.24 -0.98
C HIS A 300 -6.67 9.48 0.28
N VAL A 301 -6.27 8.41 0.97
CA VAL A 301 -5.39 8.46 2.14
C VAL A 301 -4.08 9.19 1.84
N GLN A 302 -3.48 8.97 0.67
CA GLN A 302 -2.25 9.66 0.30
C GLN A 302 -2.46 11.16 0.15
N GLU A 303 -3.56 11.61 -0.43
CA GLU A 303 -3.89 13.03 -0.55
C GLU A 303 -4.14 13.64 0.83
N GLU A 304 -4.95 12.99 1.66
CA GLU A 304 -5.24 13.49 3.00
C GLU A 304 -3.98 13.60 3.86
N GLU A 305 -3.14 12.56 3.89
CA GLU A 305 -1.97 12.55 4.76
C GLU A 305 -0.82 13.43 4.27
N ASN A 306 -0.65 13.59 2.95
CA ASN A 306 0.44 14.38 2.39
C ASN A 306 0.06 15.84 2.16
N ASP A 307 -1.21 16.15 1.91
CA ASP A 307 -1.64 17.49 1.49
C ASP A 307 -2.57 18.14 2.53
N MET A 308 -3.62 17.45 3.00
CA MET A 308 -4.56 18.02 3.98
C MET A 308 -3.97 18.08 5.41
N PHE A 309 -3.30 17.02 5.86
CA PHE A 309 -2.76 16.93 7.22
C PHE A 309 -1.70 17.99 7.54
N PRO A 310 -0.80 18.39 6.63
CA PRO A 310 0.04 19.56 6.85
C PRO A 310 -0.77 20.84 7.08
N LYS A 311 -1.91 21.03 6.38
CA LYS A 311 -2.78 22.19 6.63
C LYS A 311 -3.39 22.14 8.03
N ILE A 312 -3.82 20.97 8.49
CA ILE A 312 -4.31 20.81 9.87
C ILE A 312 -3.18 21.17 10.87
N ARG A 313 -1.98 20.62 10.68
CA ARG A 313 -0.81 20.89 11.54
C ARG A 313 -0.48 22.37 11.62
N ASP A 314 -0.49 23.05 10.48
CA ASP A 314 0.04 24.41 10.36
C ASP A 314 -0.99 25.49 10.76
N ASN A 315 -2.29 25.16 10.80
CA ASN A 315 -3.37 26.12 11.02
C ASN A 315 -4.20 25.88 12.30
N PHE A 316 -4.03 24.74 12.98
CA PHE A 316 -4.77 24.41 14.21
C PHE A 316 -3.81 24.15 15.37
N SER A 317 -4.07 24.76 16.53
CA SER A 317 -3.34 24.46 17.75
C SER A 317 -3.56 23.01 18.19
N ASP A 318 -2.67 22.49 19.04
CA ASP A 318 -2.82 21.13 19.59
C ASP A 318 -4.17 20.94 20.29
N GLU A 319 -4.65 21.96 21.00
CA GLU A 319 -5.97 21.93 21.67
C GLU A 319 -7.12 21.86 20.67
N GLN A 320 -7.06 22.63 19.57
CA GLN A 320 -8.07 22.55 18.52
C GLN A 320 -8.05 21.21 17.79
N GLN A 321 -6.86 20.64 17.55
CA GLN A 321 -6.71 19.32 16.96
C GLN A 321 -7.29 18.23 17.88
N LYS A 322 -7.11 18.33 19.20
CA LYS A 322 -7.71 17.42 20.19
C LYS A 322 -9.23 17.55 20.25
N GLN A 323 -9.75 18.79 20.27
CA GLN A 323 -11.18 19.04 20.25
C GLN A 323 -11.84 18.47 18.99
N MET A 324 -11.22 18.66 17.83
CA MET A 324 -11.67 18.07 16.57
C MET A 324 -11.62 16.54 16.62
N ALA A 325 -10.57 15.96 17.23
CA ALA A 325 -10.48 14.53 17.50
C ALA A 325 -11.67 14.01 18.33
N THR A 326 -12.03 14.70 19.41
CA THR A 326 -13.20 14.32 20.23
C THR A 326 -14.50 14.36 19.43
N GLN A 327 -14.73 15.45 18.68
CA GLN A 327 -15.91 15.58 17.82
C GLN A 327 -15.99 14.50 16.75
N PHE A 328 -14.85 14.15 16.15
CA PHE A 328 -14.73 13.07 15.18
C PHE A 328 -15.08 11.71 15.80
N LYS A 329 -14.53 11.39 17.00
CA LYS A 329 -14.88 10.14 17.72
C LYS A 329 -16.36 10.06 18.04
N GLU A 330 -16.97 11.16 18.51
CA GLU A 330 -18.40 11.23 18.83
C GLU A 330 -19.28 11.02 17.59
N ALA A 331 -18.96 11.71 16.49
CA ALA A 331 -19.65 11.54 15.21
C ALA A 331 -19.56 10.09 14.72
N LYS A 332 -18.34 9.54 14.70
CA LYS A 332 -18.11 8.15 14.28
C LYS A 332 -18.85 7.14 15.15
N SER A 333 -18.81 7.29 16.47
CA SER A 333 -19.53 6.43 17.42
C SER A 333 -21.04 6.44 17.17
N ARG A 334 -21.62 7.63 16.97
CA ARG A 334 -23.04 7.78 16.63
C ARG A 334 -23.37 7.08 15.31
N LEU A 335 -22.58 7.30 14.26
CA LEU A 335 -22.77 6.66 12.96
C LEU A 335 -22.71 5.13 13.04
N GLN A 336 -21.75 4.59 13.81
CA GLN A 336 -21.64 3.15 14.04
C GLN A 336 -22.87 2.57 14.77
N GLN A 337 -23.44 3.32 15.72
CA GLN A 337 -24.68 2.94 16.41
C GLN A 337 -25.89 2.96 15.46
N GLU A 338 -26.00 3.99 14.62
CA GLU A 338 -27.05 4.11 13.59
C GLU A 338 -26.99 2.95 12.59
N MET A 339 -25.78 2.59 12.13
CA MET A 339 -25.56 1.43 11.25
C MET A 339 -25.88 0.10 11.93
N ALA A 340 -25.63 -0.03 13.25
CA ALA A 340 -25.98 -1.23 14.00
C ALA A 340 -27.49 -1.35 14.22
N ALA A 341 -28.20 -0.23 14.38
CA ALA A 341 -29.65 -0.17 14.56
C ALA A 341 -30.44 -0.33 13.25
N SER A 342 -29.80 -0.13 12.09
CA SER A 342 -30.41 -0.28 10.76
C SER A 342 -30.36 -1.72 10.22
N LYS A 343 -29.93 -2.69 11.04
CA LYS A 343 -30.00 -4.14 10.78
C LYS A 343 -31.31 -4.72 11.32
#